data_AF-A0A523XC99-F1
#
_entry.id   AF-A0A523XC99-F1
#
_cell.length_a   1.000
_cell.length_b   1.000
_cell.length_c   1.000
_cell.angle_alpha   90.00
_cell.angle_beta   90.00
_cell.angle_gamma   90.00
#
_symmetry.space_group_name_H-M   'P 1'
#
loop_
_entity.id
_entity.type
_entity.pdbx_description
1 polymer ?
#
loop_
_entity_poly.entity_id
_entity_poly.type
_entity_poly.pdbx_seq_one_letter_code
_entity_poly.pdbx_strand_id
1 'polypeptide(L)'
;MSVLSQELLEELIKPGPRLPWIKNWLLNNVWTVDFYDSMTPIEYLKTGEINVNRFEELISSSADRIYKELLSSPDITKRLLDFFTERTAIVIFDGLSLREIPIIIKLAKKSGLVTNDIDCSLAAIPCETVDFIEREFHCGRLGPTQLINRTELKNKGISMVHTNNITQKLEIPNGEAPLLVWSAFPDNTYTDSGSKFENHFENIHVQFETAWINTVQQLKKVKKIIITSDHGYIFFGTGMDANRTSIELRELNEYFGNNRNMSLLVNPNPPKSDDLVVDENKGVALIKGRVKTRSTGEAATRLYKHGGLSLMEMLTPWIVLES
;
A
#
# COMPACT_ATOMS: atom_id res chain seq x y z
N MET A 1 -20.33 -5.15 16.77
CA MET A 1 -19.49 -4.60 17.85
C MET A 1 -19.39 -3.09 17.66
N SER A 2 -19.50 -2.30 18.74
CA SER A 2 -19.26 -0.85 18.68
C SER A 2 -17.79 -0.61 18.34
N VAL A 3 -17.52 0.01 17.19
CA VAL A 3 -16.17 0.24 16.65
C VAL A 3 -15.43 1.35 17.43
N LEU A 4 -16.17 2.21 18.11
CA LEU A 4 -15.62 3.19 19.06
C LEU A 4 -15.73 2.57 20.46
N SER A 5 -14.68 1.88 20.89
CA SER A 5 -14.54 1.43 22.27
C SER A 5 -13.84 2.51 23.09
N GLN A 6 -14.07 2.52 24.40
CA GLN A 6 -13.31 3.36 25.32
C GLN A 6 -11.80 3.06 25.22
N GLU A 7 -11.46 1.78 25.07
CA GLU A 7 -10.09 1.29 24.87
C GLU A 7 -9.41 1.93 23.65
N LEU A 8 -10.12 2.06 22.52
CA LEU A 8 -9.62 2.73 21.32
C LEU A 8 -9.22 4.18 21.62
N LEU A 9 -10.08 4.93 22.30
CA LEU A 9 -9.84 6.33 22.62
C LEU A 9 -8.66 6.48 23.59
N GLU A 10 -8.58 5.59 24.59
CA GLU A 10 -7.48 5.54 25.55
C GLU A 10 -6.13 5.33 24.85
N GLU A 11 -6.04 4.42 23.88
CA GLU A 11 -4.82 4.22 23.10
C GLU A 11 -4.44 5.45 22.26
N LEU A 12 -5.42 6.13 21.66
CA LEU A 12 -5.17 7.34 20.86
C LEU A 12 -4.63 8.52 21.68
N ILE A 13 -5.06 8.67 22.93
CA ILE A 13 -4.64 9.78 23.79
C ILE A 13 -3.35 9.49 24.57
N LYS A 14 -2.89 8.24 24.63
CA LYS A 14 -1.65 7.88 25.33
C LYS A 14 -0.43 8.65 24.79
N PRO A 15 0.52 9.04 25.65
CA PRO A 15 1.80 9.56 25.20
C PRO A 15 2.57 8.53 24.36
N GLY A 16 3.33 9.00 23.36
CA GLY A 16 4.17 8.15 22.51
C GLY A 16 3.57 7.85 21.12
N PRO A 17 4.26 7.02 20.32
CA PRO A 17 3.83 6.64 18.97
C PRO A 17 2.58 5.75 18.99
N ARG A 18 1.65 6.01 18.07
CA ARG A 18 0.38 5.27 17.91
C ARG A 18 0.46 4.24 16.80
N LEU A 19 1.32 4.46 15.80
CA LEU A 19 1.44 3.55 14.65
C LEU A 19 1.65 2.07 15.04
N PRO A 20 2.48 1.71 16.05
CA PRO A 20 2.61 0.30 16.44
C PRO A 20 1.27 -0.33 16.86
N TRP A 21 0.46 0.39 17.65
CA TRP A 21 -0.85 -0.09 18.05
C TRP A 21 -1.82 -0.15 16.86
N ILE A 22 -1.81 0.87 15.98
CA ILE A 22 -2.67 0.90 14.77
C ILE A 22 -2.34 -0.27 13.84
N LYS A 23 -1.05 -0.56 13.60
CA LYS A 23 -0.61 -1.71 12.81
C LYS A 23 -1.13 -3.01 13.41
N ASN A 24 -0.95 -3.20 14.71
CA ASN A 24 -1.44 -4.38 15.41
C ASN A 24 -2.96 -4.54 15.29
N TRP A 25 -3.72 -3.46 15.48
CA TRP A 25 -5.18 -3.47 15.31
C TRP A 25 -5.60 -3.84 13.88
N LEU A 26 -4.97 -3.23 12.87
CA LEU A 26 -5.26 -3.54 11.46
C LEU A 26 -5.00 -5.01 11.14
N LEU A 27 -3.87 -5.57 11.59
CA LEU A 27 -3.47 -6.95 11.28
C LEU A 27 -4.26 -8.00 12.07
N ASN A 28 -4.57 -7.72 13.34
CA ASN A 28 -5.13 -8.72 14.27
C ASN A 28 -6.63 -8.56 14.54
N ASN A 29 -7.24 -7.44 14.14
CA ASN A 29 -8.66 -7.19 14.37
C ASN A 29 -9.45 -6.80 13.12
N VAL A 30 -8.80 -6.33 12.05
CA VAL A 30 -9.50 -5.86 10.84
C VAL A 30 -9.26 -6.79 9.66
N TRP A 31 -8.00 -7.02 9.28
CA TRP A 31 -7.59 -7.74 8.07
C TRP A 31 -7.05 -9.12 8.42
N THR A 32 -7.88 -9.94 9.08
CA THR A 32 -7.47 -11.24 9.62
C THR A 32 -7.80 -12.40 8.66
N VAL A 33 -7.07 -13.51 8.82
CA VAL A 33 -7.38 -14.76 8.10
C VAL A 33 -8.77 -15.30 8.47
N ASP A 34 -9.17 -15.19 9.74
CA ASP A 34 -10.48 -15.67 10.20
C ASP A 34 -11.65 -14.90 9.57
N PHE A 35 -11.54 -13.57 9.45
CA PHE A 35 -12.54 -12.77 8.73
C PHE A 35 -12.53 -13.05 7.24
N TYR A 36 -11.33 -13.21 6.66
CA TYR A 36 -11.20 -13.58 5.26
C TYR A 36 -11.86 -14.94 4.94
N ASP A 37 -11.75 -15.92 5.84
CA ASP A 37 -12.29 -17.27 5.65
C ASP A 37 -13.79 -17.39 5.94
N SER A 38 -14.34 -16.48 6.76
CA SER A 38 -15.75 -16.52 7.19
C SER A 38 -16.70 -15.68 6.34
N MET A 39 -16.19 -14.92 5.36
CA MET A 39 -16.94 -13.95 4.58
C MET A 39 -16.71 -14.13 3.07
N THR A 40 -17.64 -13.65 2.25
CA THR A 40 -17.34 -13.45 0.83
C THR A 40 -16.28 -12.34 0.66
N PRO A 41 -15.52 -12.30 -0.46
CA PRO A 41 -14.55 -11.24 -0.72
C PRO A 41 -15.09 -9.82 -0.51
N ILE A 42 -16.33 -9.57 -0.92
CA ILE A 42 -16.97 -8.25 -0.84
C ILE A 42 -17.41 -7.92 0.59
N GLU A 43 -17.92 -8.90 1.34
CA GLU A 43 -18.26 -8.71 2.75
C GLU A 43 -17.01 -8.45 3.59
N TYR A 44 -15.91 -9.18 3.32
CA TYR A 44 -14.60 -8.95 3.94
C TYR A 44 -14.10 -7.52 3.67
N LEU A 45 -14.11 -7.09 2.40
CA LEU A 45 -13.75 -5.73 2.02
C LEU A 45 -14.59 -4.71 2.79
N LYS A 46 -15.91 -4.79 2.67
CA LYS A 46 -16.81 -3.79 3.27
C LYS A 46 -16.68 -3.73 4.78
N THR A 47 -16.61 -4.87 5.45
CA THR A 47 -16.52 -4.93 6.91
C THR A 47 -15.24 -4.27 7.40
N GLY A 48 -14.10 -4.60 6.80
CA GLY A 48 -12.83 -3.97 7.16
C GLY A 48 -12.81 -2.48 6.79
N GLU A 49 -13.31 -2.11 5.62
CA GLU A 49 -13.36 -0.72 5.16
C GLU A 49 -14.23 0.18 6.05
N ILE A 50 -15.37 -0.32 6.55
CA ILE A 50 -16.20 0.40 7.51
C ILE A 50 -15.43 0.69 8.79
N ASN A 51 -14.68 -0.30 9.30
CA ASN A 51 -13.89 -0.15 10.53
C ASN A 51 -12.77 0.87 10.34
N VAL A 52 -12.03 0.78 9.23
CA VAL A 52 -10.96 1.72 8.91
C VAL A 52 -11.51 3.12 8.63
N ASN A 53 -12.60 3.25 7.89
CA ASN A 53 -13.21 4.56 7.60
C ASN A 53 -13.60 5.29 8.88
N ARG A 54 -14.33 4.62 9.79
CA ARG A 54 -14.71 5.20 11.08
C ARG A 54 -13.50 5.61 11.91
N PHE A 55 -12.43 4.81 11.89
CA PHE A 55 -11.20 5.16 12.57
C PHE A 55 -10.54 6.38 11.92
N GLU A 56 -10.48 6.47 10.60
CA GLU A 56 -9.89 7.62 9.90
C GLU A 56 -10.72 8.92 10.06
N GLU A 57 -12.03 8.82 10.18
CA GLU A 57 -12.89 9.94 10.57
C GLU A 57 -12.59 10.42 12.00
N LEU A 58 -12.34 9.50 12.93
CA LEU A 58 -11.93 9.84 14.29
C LEU A 58 -10.54 10.51 14.32
N ILE A 59 -9.54 9.96 13.63
CA ILE A 59 -8.18 10.54 13.67
C ILE A 59 -8.12 11.91 12.99
N SER A 60 -8.85 12.11 11.90
CA SER A 60 -8.92 13.40 11.20
C SER A 60 -9.57 14.49 12.05
N SER A 61 -10.51 14.15 12.91
CA SER A 61 -11.19 15.10 13.80
C SER A 61 -10.49 15.32 15.15
N SER A 62 -9.73 14.33 15.65
CA SER A 62 -9.27 14.34 17.05
C SER A 62 -7.80 13.99 17.28
N ALA A 63 -7.09 13.45 16.28
CA ALA A 63 -5.74 12.90 16.46
C ALA A 63 -4.82 13.17 15.24
N ASP A 64 -4.77 14.42 14.78
CA ASP A 64 -3.98 14.85 13.61
C ASP A 64 -2.48 14.46 13.68
N ARG A 65 -1.94 14.23 14.89
CA ARG A 65 -0.56 13.75 15.09
C ARG A 65 -0.27 12.43 14.38
N ILE A 66 -1.27 11.59 14.15
CA ILE A 66 -1.09 10.33 13.41
C ILE A 66 -0.61 10.60 11.98
N TYR A 67 -1.11 11.64 11.32
CA TYR A 67 -0.61 12.02 10.00
C TYR A 67 0.86 12.43 10.05
N LYS A 68 1.32 13.07 11.12
CA LYS A 68 2.76 13.35 11.33
C LYS A 68 3.57 12.08 11.55
N GLU A 69 3.01 11.08 12.23
CA GLU A 69 3.64 9.77 12.37
C GLU A 69 3.73 9.04 11.02
N LEU A 70 2.71 9.14 10.16
CA LEU A 70 2.77 8.60 8.80
C LEU A 70 3.83 9.28 7.94
N LEU A 71 4.12 10.57 8.18
CA LEU A 71 5.18 11.31 7.50
C LEU A 71 6.58 11.03 8.08
N SER A 72 6.69 10.22 9.13
CA SER A 72 7.97 9.94 9.78
C SER A 72 8.89 9.09 8.89
N SER A 73 10.18 9.09 9.21
CA SER A 73 11.15 8.25 8.49
C SER A 73 10.78 6.77 8.60
N PRO A 74 11.02 5.97 7.54
CA PRO A 74 10.73 4.55 7.55
C PRO A 74 11.53 3.83 8.64
N ASP A 75 11.01 2.69 9.08
CA ASP A 75 11.67 1.83 10.06
C ASP A 75 13.03 1.35 9.51
N ILE A 76 14.09 1.68 10.24
CA ILE A 76 15.47 1.35 9.85
C ILE A 76 15.70 -0.16 9.76
N THR A 77 14.90 -0.96 10.47
CA THR A 77 14.97 -2.42 10.44
C THR A 77 14.32 -3.02 9.19
N LYS A 78 13.62 -2.22 8.37
CA LYS A 78 12.89 -2.65 7.16
C LYS A 78 13.47 -2.09 5.86
N ARG A 79 14.72 -1.63 5.88
CA ARG A 79 15.39 -1.13 4.67
C ARG A 79 15.69 -2.28 3.72
N LEU A 80 15.07 -2.27 2.53
CA LEU A 80 15.13 -3.41 1.60
C LEU A 80 16.56 -3.81 1.21
N LEU A 81 17.44 -2.82 1.02
CA LEU A 81 18.83 -3.07 0.66
C LEU A 81 19.61 -3.87 1.71
N ASP A 82 19.21 -3.80 2.99
CA ASP A 82 19.86 -4.50 4.09
C ASP A 82 19.48 -6.00 4.14
N PHE A 83 18.43 -6.41 3.42
CA PHE A 83 17.95 -7.79 3.38
C PHE A 83 18.49 -8.62 2.21
N PHE A 84 19.11 -7.99 1.21
CA PHE A 84 19.69 -8.73 0.10
C PHE A 84 20.94 -9.48 0.55
N THR A 85 20.76 -10.77 0.81
CA THR A 85 21.82 -11.74 1.04
C THR A 85 21.71 -12.89 0.03
N GLU A 86 22.67 -13.80 0.06
CA GLU A 86 22.62 -15.02 -0.74
C GLU A 86 21.29 -15.77 -0.52
N ARG A 87 20.66 -16.21 -1.61
CA ARG A 87 19.37 -16.93 -1.64
C ARG A 87 18.21 -16.21 -0.95
N THR A 88 18.21 -14.88 -0.97
CA THR A 88 17.07 -14.05 -0.56
C THR A 88 16.35 -13.46 -1.78
N ALA A 89 15.02 -13.38 -1.73
CA ALA A 89 14.24 -12.62 -2.68
C ALA A 89 13.38 -11.57 -1.98
N ILE A 90 13.26 -10.41 -2.61
CA ILE A 90 12.29 -9.39 -2.25
C ILE A 90 11.29 -9.32 -3.40
N VAL A 91 10.02 -9.54 -3.10
CA VAL A 91 8.91 -9.48 -4.04
C VAL A 91 8.07 -8.26 -3.71
N ILE A 92 8.05 -7.30 -4.63
CA ILE A 92 7.23 -6.10 -4.55
C ILE A 92 6.02 -6.32 -5.46
N PHE A 93 4.84 -6.34 -4.87
CA PHE A 93 3.58 -6.22 -5.60
C PHE A 93 3.17 -4.75 -5.54
N ASP A 94 3.07 -4.13 -6.71
CA ASP A 94 2.77 -2.71 -6.91
C ASP A 94 1.32 -2.42 -6.47
N GLY A 95 1.12 -1.46 -5.56
CA GLY A 95 -0.22 -1.12 -5.06
C GLY A 95 -0.87 -2.17 -4.15
N LEU A 96 -0.10 -3.03 -3.49
CA LEU A 96 -0.59 -4.06 -2.57
C LEU A 96 -0.89 -3.47 -1.17
N SER A 97 -2.06 -3.77 -0.62
CA SER A 97 -2.50 -3.27 0.68
C SER A 97 -2.56 -4.37 1.75
N LEU A 98 -2.82 -3.96 3.00
CA LEU A 98 -2.98 -4.90 4.12
C LEU A 98 -4.15 -5.87 3.93
N ARG A 99 -5.12 -5.49 3.08
CA ARG A 99 -6.30 -6.29 2.74
C ARG A 99 -5.95 -7.64 2.14
N GLU A 100 -4.86 -7.69 1.38
CA GLU A 100 -4.39 -8.89 0.67
C GLU A 100 -3.51 -9.81 1.53
N ILE A 101 -3.14 -9.41 2.76
CA ILE A 101 -2.28 -10.22 3.66
C ILE A 101 -2.85 -11.63 3.90
N PRO A 102 -4.15 -11.82 4.21
CA PRO A 102 -4.72 -13.15 4.37
C PRO A 102 -4.56 -14.05 3.14
N ILE A 103 -4.67 -13.49 1.94
CA ILE A 103 -4.50 -14.22 0.69
C ILE A 103 -3.07 -14.71 0.57
N ILE A 104 -2.09 -13.85 0.86
CA ILE A 104 -0.67 -14.20 0.83
C ILE A 104 -0.36 -15.31 1.83
N ILE A 105 -0.87 -15.24 3.06
CA ILE A 105 -0.67 -16.29 4.08
C ILE A 105 -1.21 -17.64 3.59
N LYS A 106 -2.41 -17.64 3.01
CA LYS A 106 -3.03 -18.88 2.49
C LYS A 106 -2.25 -19.45 1.31
N LEU A 107 -1.81 -18.60 0.38
CA LEU A 107 -1.02 -19.01 -0.78
C LEU A 107 0.38 -19.49 -0.39
N ALA A 108 1.02 -18.84 0.60
CA ALA A 108 2.28 -19.28 1.19
C ALA A 108 2.15 -20.71 1.74
N LYS A 109 1.16 -20.92 2.62
CA LYS A 109 0.86 -22.25 3.19
C LYS A 109 0.56 -23.29 2.10
N LYS A 110 -0.27 -22.95 1.10
CA LYS A 110 -0.58 -23.84 -0.04
C LYS A 110 0.66 -24.20 -0.86
N SER A 111 1.66 -23.32 -0.88
CA SER A 111 2.92 -23.51 -1.60
C SER A 111 4.00 -24.20 -0.76
N GLY A 112 3.69 -24.59 0.48
CA GLY A 112 4.66 -25.20 1.40
C GLY A 112 5.64 -24.22 2.03
N LEU A 113 5.38 -22.91 1.95
CA LEU A 113 6.19 -21.88 2.61
C LEU A 113 5.68 -21.64 4.04
N VAL A 114 6.60 -21.35 4.95
CA VAL A 114 6.30 -20.96 6.33
C VAL A 114 6.29 -19.44 6.43
N THR A 115 5.22 -18.89 7.02
CA THR A 115 5.16 -17.46 7.34
C THR A 115 5.81 -17.23 8.70
N ASN A 116 6.97 -16.56 8.71
CA ASN A 116 7.75 -16.31 9.93
C ASN A 116 7.39 -15.01 10.61
N ASP A 117 7.11 -13.96 9.83
CA ASP A 117 6.79 -12.64 10.36
C ASP A 117 5.75 -11.95 9.46
N ILE A 118 4.84 -11.22 10.10
CA ILE A 118 3.78 -10.43 9.46
C ILE A 118 3.71 -9.09 10.17
N ASP A 119 4.03 -8.03 9.45
CA ASP A 119 3.96 -6.66 9.96
C ASP A 119 3.67 -5.70 8.78
N CYS A 120 3.76 -4.39 9.02
CA CYS A 120 3.57 -3.34 8.02
C CYS A 120 4.83 -2.47 7.87
N SER A 121 5.13 -2.05 6.64
CA SER A 121 6.06 -0.96 6.35
C SER A 121 5.33 0.35 6.08
N LEU A 122 6.08 1.45 5.92
CA LEU A 122 5.56 2.74 5.48
C LEU A 122 5.84 2.93 3.99
N ALA A 123 4.83 3.32 3.22
CA ALA A 123 4.97 3.78 1.84
C ALA A 123 5.84 5.04 1.77
N ALA A 124 6.37 5.34 0.59
CA ALA A 124 7.06 6.62 0.37
C ALA A 124 6.08 7.79 0.30
N ILE A 125 6.62 9.01 0.33
CA ILE A 125 5.84 10.25 0.33
C ILE A 125 6.26 11.08 -0.90
N PRO A 126 5.32 11.37 -1.82
CA PRO A 126 3.95 10.82 -1.90
C PRO A 126 3.94 9.29 -2.11
N CYS A 127 2.76 8.66 -1.89
CA CYS A 127 2.53 7.22 -2.13
C CYS A 127 2.55 6.87 -3.63
N GLU A 128 3.73 7.01 -4.23
CA GLU A 128 3.98 6.83 -5.66
C GLU A 128 5.22 5.95 -5.84
N THR A 129 5.18 5.10 -6.88
CA THR A 129 6.24 4.14 -7.17
C THR A 129 7.62 4.78 -7.34
N VAL A 130 7.70 5.93 -8.01
CA VAL A 130 8.99 6.61 -8.27
C VAL A 130 9.63 7.15 -6.98
N ASP A 131 8.81 7.58 -6.02
CA ASP A 131 9.25 8.05 -4.70
C ASP A 131 9.71 6.89 -3.83
N PHE A 132 9.03 5.76 -3.92
CA PHE A 132 9.44 4.52 -3.26
C PHE A 132 10.79 4.03 -3.80
N ILE A 133 10.97 4.01 -5.12
CA ILE A 133 12.21 3.56 -5.73
C ILE A 133 13.38 4.47 -5.36
N GLU A 134 13.17 5.79 -5.38
CA GLU A 134 14.18 6.77 -4.96
C GLU A 134 14.59 6.56 -3.50
N ARG A 135 13.61 6.31 -2.61
CA ARG A 135 13.84 6.11 -1.17
C ARG A 135 14.55 4.79 -0.86
N GLU A 136 14.10 3.67 -1.44
CA GLU A 136 14.57 2.34 -1.04
C GLU A 136 15.86 1.92 -1.74
N PHE A 137 16.03 2.28 -3.03
CA PHE A 137 17.14 1.78 -3.85
C PHE A 137 18.20 2.84 -4.15
N HIS A 138 17.92 4.12 -3.87
CA HIS A 138 18.80 5.25 -4.16
C HIS A 138 19.25 5.32 -5.63
N CYS A 139 18.39 4.88 -6.56
CA CYS A 139 18.63 4.89 -8.00
C CYS A 139 18.13 6.18 -8.69
N GLY A 140 17.62 7.14 -7.91
CA GLY A 140 16.88 8.31 -8.39
C GLY A 140 15.40 8.00 -8.70
N ARG A 141 14.68 9.01 -9.20
CA ARG A 141 13.26 8.93 -9.56
C ARG A 141 13.07 8.17 -10.88
N LEU A 142 12.77 6.89 -10.78
CA LEU A 142 12.67 5.96 -11.91
C LEU A 142 11.46 5.05 -11.74
N GLY A 143 10.91 4.54 -12.84
CA GLY A 143 9.90 3.48 -12.81
C GLY A 143 10.51 2.07 -12.71
N PRO A 144 9.72 1.04 -12.38
CA PRO A 144 10.21 -0.32 -12.11
C PRO A 144 11.03 -0.93 -13.25
N THR A 145 10.57 -0.83 -14.50
CA THR A 145 11.29 -1.36 -15.67
C THR A 145 12.68 -0.74 -15.85
N GLN A 146 12.89 0.50 -15.40
CA GLN A 146 14.17 1.18 -15.50
C GLN A 146 15.19 0.65 -14.47
N LEU A 147 14.75 -0.09 -13.43
CA LEU A 147 15.62 -0.70 -12.43
C LEU A 147 16.42 -1.90 -12.94
N ILE A 148 15.91 -2.64 -13.93
CA ILE A 148 16.49 -3.90 -14.43
C ILE A 148 17.99 -3.77 -14.73
N ASN A 149 18.40 -2.62 -15.27
CA ASN A 149 19.77 -2.40 -15.75
C ASN A 149 20.61 -1.46 -14.88
N ARG A 150 20.12 -1.03 -13.71
CA ARG A 150 20.81 -0.08 -12.83
C ARG A 150 22.10 -0.65 -12.26
N THR A 151 23.15 0.15 -12.32
CA THR A 151 24.48 -0.21 -11.82
C THR A 151 24.48 -0.32 -10.30
N GLU A 152 23.65 0.45 -9.61
CA GLU A 152 23.50 0.42 -8.15
C GLU A 152 23.08 -0.97 -7.65
N LEU A 153 22.15 -1.64 -8.35
CA LEU A 153 21.71 -3.01 -8.03
C LEU A 153 22.75 -4.04 -8.48
N LYS A 154 23.29 -3.89 -9.69
CA LYS A 154 24.31 -4.81 -10.24
C LYS A 154 25.59 -4.85 -9.39
N ASN A 155 26.04 -3.69 -8.88
CA ASN A 155 27.20 -3.59 -8.00
C ASN A 155 26.99 -4.29 -6.66
N LYS A 156 25.74 -4.48 -6.24
CA LYS A 156 25.35 -5.26 -5.05
C LYS A 156 25.07 -6.74 -5.38
N GLY A 157 25.26 -7.17 -6.63
CA GLY A 157 24.98 -8.53 -7.08
C GLY A 157 23.49 -8.87 -7.11
N ILE A 158 22.60 -7.88 -7.06
CA ILE A 158 21.15 -8.09 -7.06
C ILE A 158 20.69 -8.25 -8.51
N SER A 159 20.01 -9.36 -8.80
CA SER A 159 19.33 -9.54 -10.08
C SER A 159 17.89 -9.06 -9.97
N MET A 160 17.44 -8.24 -10.90
CA MET A 160 16.10 -7.66 -10.89
C MET A 160 15.27 -8.20 -12.05
N VAL A 161 14.04 -8.62 -11.76
CA VAL A 161 13.05 -9.07 -12.75
C VAL A 161 11.76 -8.28 -12.56
N HIS A 162 11.09 -7.97 -13.65
CA HIS A 162 9.84 -7.23 -13.67
C HIS A 162 8.79 -7.97 -14.50
N THR A 163 7.55 -8.00 -14.03
CA THR A 163 6.39 -8.45 -14.81
C THR A 163 5.23 -7.48 -14.69
N ASN A 164 4.59 -7.19 -15.82
CA ASN A 164 3.32 -6.46 -15.88
C ASN A 164 2.13 -7.36 -16.20
N ASN A 165 2.34 -8.68 -16.30
CA ASN A 165 1.34 -9.65 -16.69
C ASN A 165 1.34 -10.83 -15.71
N ILE A 166 0.24 -11.00 -14.99
CA ILE A 166 0.07 -12.06 -13.99
C ILE A 166 0.17 -13.47 -14.59
N THR A 167 -0.08 -13.63 -15.89
CA THR A 167 0.01 -14.93 -16.60
C THR A 167 1.41 -15.24 -17.11
N GLN A 168 2.31 -14.25 -17.11
CA GLN A 168 3.69 -14.44 -17.53
C GLN A 168 4.49 -15.06 -16.38
N LYS A 169 4.88 -16.32 -16.55
CA LYS A 169 5.79 -17.00 -15.65
C LYS A 169 7.14 -16.28 -15.61
N LEU A 170 7.63 -15.95 -14.42
CA LEU A 170 8.93 -15.31 -14.25
C LEU A 170 10.07 -16.26 -14.62
N GLU A 171 11.01 -15.74 -15.41
CA GLU A 171 12.30 -16.37 -15.66
C GLU A 171 13.26 -16.01 -14.53
N ILE A 172 13.37 -16.89 -13.55
CA ILE A 172 14.26 -16.71 -12.40
C ILE A 172 15.70 -17.02 -12.82
N PRO A 173 16.66 -16.08 -12.65
CA PRO A 173 18.06 -16.34 -12.93
C PRO A 173 18.56 -17.55 -12.14
N ASN A 174 19.32 -18.42 -12.80
CA ASN A 174 19.96 -19.55 -12.13
C ASN A 174 21.08 -19.05 -11.22
N GLY A 175 21.02 -19.40 -9.94
CA GLY A 175 22.10 -19.13 -8.99
C GLY A 175 21.60 -18.89 -7.58
N GLU A 176 22.49 -18.33 -6.78
CA GLU A 176 22.27 -17.99 -5.37
C GLU A 176 22.22 -16.46 -5.16
N ALA A 177 22.31 -15.69 -6.25
CA ALA A 177 22.28 -14.24 -6.20
C ALA A 177 20.95 -13.73 -5.61
N PRO A 178 20.98 -12.66 -4.79
CA PRO A 178 19.77 -12.02 -4.31
C PRO A 178 18.88 -11.54 -5.46
N LEU A 179 17.57 -11.68 -5.30
CA LEU A 179 16.58 -11.37 -6.34
C LEU A 179 15.63 -10.25 -5.91
N LEU A 180 15.49 -9.22 -6.74
CA LEU A 180 14.39 -8.27 -6.66
C LEU A 180 13.35 -8.63 -7.73
N VAL A 181 12.16 -9.00 -7.30
CA VAL A 181 11.02 -9.26 -8.17
C VAL A 181 10.05 -8.10 -8.03
N TRP A 182 9.71 -7.44 -9.14
CA TRP A 182 8.68 -6.42 -9.18
C TRP A 182 7.50 -6.87 -10.04
N SER A 183 6.31 -6.92 -9.46
CA SER A 183 5.07 -7.20 -10.17
C SER A 183 4.22 -5.94 -10.19
N ALA A 184 3.79 -5.48 -11.37
CA ALA A 184 2.91 -4.32 -11.51
C ALA A 184 1.46 -4.58 -11.03
N PHE A 185 1.19 -5.77 -10.50
CA PHE A 185 -0.10 -6.16 -9.95
C PHE A 185 -0.09 -5.98 -8.42
N PRO A 186 -1.20 -5.57 -7.79
CA PRO A 186 -2.51 -5.27 -8.38
C PRO A 186 -2.69 -3.87 -9.02
N ASP A 187 -1.73 -2.95 -8.89
CA ASP A 187 -1.91 -1.54 -9.27
C ASP A 187 -2.36 -1.34 -10.73
N ASN A 188 -1.77 -2.10 -11.65
CA ASN A 188 -2.11 -2.05 -13.08
C ASN A 188 -3.62 -2.26 -13.36
N THR A 189 -4.34 -2.92 -12.46
CA THR A 189 -5.79 -3.15 -12.57
C THR A 189 -6.66 -1.99 -12.07
N TYR A 190 -6.11 -1.05 -11.28
CA TYR A 190 -6.88 0.08 -10.72
C TYR A 190 -7.28 1.12 -11.77
N THR A 191 -6.75 0.99 -12.98
CA THR A 191 -7.15 1.82 -14.12
C THR A 191 -8.18 1.16 -15.03
N ASP A 192 -8.45 -0.14 -14.83
CA ASP A 192 -9.38 -0.92 -15.64
C ASP A 192 -10.82 -0.46 -15.44
N SER A 193 -11.70 -0.80 -16.39
CA SER A 193 -13.14 -0.50 -16.31
C SER A 193 -13.81 -1.07 -15.06
N GLY A 194 -13.30 -2.20 -14.56
CA GLY A 194 -13.76 -2.86 -13.32
C GLY A 194 -13.56 -2.00 -12.06
N SER A 195 -12.51 -1.16 -12.02
CA SER A 195 -12.15 -0.33 -10.85
C SER A 195 -13.22 0.69 -10.42
N LYS A 196 -14.26 0.88 -11.23
CA LYS A 196 -15.45 1.69 -10.94
C LYS A 196 -16.44 0.98 -10.01
N PHE A 197 -16.22 -0.31 -9.73
CA PHE A 197 -17.14 -1.18 -9.01
C PHE A 197 -16.46 -1.92 -7.85
N GLU A 198 -17.23 -2.22 -6.81
CA GLU A 198 -16.73 -2.89 -5.60
C GLU A 198 -16.29 -4.34 -5.91
N ASN A 199 -16.92 -5.00 -6.89
CA ASN A 199 -16.55 -6.36 -7.32
C ASN A 199 -15.16 -6.47 -7.97
N HIS A 200 -14.50 -5.35 -8.28
CA HIS A 200 -13.11 -5.37 -8.72
C HIS A 200 -12.18 -6.06 -7.72
N PHE A 201 -12.45 -5.91 -6.42
CA PHE A 201 -11.68 -6.57 -5.37
C PHE A 201 -11.77 -8.10 -5.42
N GLU A 202 -12.94 -8.65 -5.76
CA GLU A 202 -13.10 -10.08 -5.98
C GLU A 202 -12.27 -10.56 -7.19
N ASN A 203 -12.19 -9.75 -8.26
CA ASN A 203 -11.32 -10.06 -9.40
C ASN A 203 -9.84 -10.06 -9.00
N ILE A 204 -9.40 -9.09 -8.18
CA ILE A 204 -8.03 -9.06 -7.65
C ILE A 204 -7.74 -10.35 -6.89
N HIS A 205 -8.66 -10.84 -6.07
CA HIS A 205 -8.46 -12.09 -5.33
C HIS A 205 -8.23 -13.29 -6.23
N VAL A 206 -9.06 -13.45 -7.28
CA VAL A 206 -8.92 -14.54 -8.25
C VAL A 206 -7.60 -14.42 -9.01
N GLN A 207 -7.24 -13.20 -9.42
CA GLN A 207 -6.01 -12.93 -10.16
C GLN A 207 -4.75 -13.10 -9.31
N PHE A 208 -4.85 -12.87 -7.99
CA PHE A 208 -3.73 -12.99 -7.05
C PHE A 208 -3.13 -14.39 -7.06
N GLU A 209 -3.95 -15.44 -7.12
CA GLU A 209 -3.45 -16.81 -7.23
C GLU A 209 -2.62 -17.02 -8.50
N THR A 210 -3.07 -16.46 -9.62
CA THR A 210 -2.33 -16.53 -10.89
C THR A 210 -1.01 -15.76 -10.82
N ALA A 211 -1.04 -14.54 -10.26
CA ALA A 211 0.16 -13.74 -10.03
C ALA A 211 1.15 -14.49 -9.12
N TRP A 212 0.67 -15.09 -8.04
CA TRP A 212 1.45 -15.88 -7.09
C TRP A 212 2.13 -17.10 -7.73
N ILE A 213 1.39 -17.87 -8.51
CA ILE A 213 1.91 -19.04 -9.24
C ILE A 213 3.05 -18.59 -10.16
N ASN A 214 2.89 -17.48 -10.88
CA ASN A 214 3.86 -17.03 -11.86
C ASN A 214 5.01 -16.20 -11.28
N THR A 215 4.92 -15.79 -10.01
CA THR A 215 5.95 -15.02 -9.31
C THR A 215 6.57 -15.81 -8.15
N VAL A 216 5.95 -15.78 -6.97
CA VAL A 216 6.50 -16.32 -5.71
C VAL A 216 6.75 -17.83 -5.79
N GLN A 217 5.85 -18.61 -6.39
CA GLN A 217 6.07 -20.07 -6.51
C GLN A 217 7.23 -20.46 -7.43
N GLN A 218 7.74 -19.53 -8.24
CA GLN A 218 8.92 -19.78 -9.09
C GLN A 218 10.24 -19.68 -8.31
N LEU A 219 10.22 -19.13 -7.09
CA LEU A 219 11.39 -18.88 -6.25
C LEU A 219 11.89 -20.14 -5.49
N LYS A 220 11.94 -21.29 -6.15
CA LYS A 220 12.18 -22.61 -5.52
C LYS A 220 13.54 -22.79 -4.81
N LYS A 221 14.53 -21.95 -5.12
CA LYS A 221 15.90 -22.03 -4.54
C LYS A 221 16.17 -20.94 -3.51
N VAL A 222 15.21 -20.06 -3.29
CA VAL A 222 15.29 -18.94 -2.35
C VAL A 222 14.91 -19.47 -0.97
N LYS A 223 15.72 -19.15 0.05
CA LYS A 223 15.50 -19.56 1.44
C LYS A 223 14.59 -18.61 2.21
N LYS A 224 14.67 -17.31 1.87
CA LYS A 224 13.94 -16.24 2.52
C LYS A 224 13.32 -15.32 1.47
N ILE A 225 12.00 -15.11 1.57
CA ILE A 225 11.25 -14.24 0.67
C ILE A 225 10.62 -13.13 1.53
N ILE A 226 10.85 -11.88 1.15
CA ILE A 226 10.14 -10.73 1.71
C ILE A 226 9.09 -10.31 0.70
N ILE A 227 7.83 -10.26 1.11
CA ILE A 227 6.73 -9.73 0.30
C ILE A 227 6.35 -8.37 0.87
N THR A 228 6.35 -7.35 0.01
CA THR A 228 6.01 -5.96 0.36
C THR A 228 5.32 -5.24 -0.79
N SER A 229 4.99 -3.97 -0.57
CA SER A 229 4.51 -3.05 -1.58
C SER A 229 5.22 -1.70 -1.52
N ASP A 230 5.16 -0.98 -2.64
CA ASP A 230 5.58 0.40 -2.76
C ASP A 230 4.57 1.38 -2.15
N HIS A 231 3.28 1.12 -2.35
CA HIS A 231 2.17 1.80 -1.68
C HIS A 231 0.95 0.88 -1.58
N GLY A 232 0.02 1.22 -0.69
CA GLY A 232 -1.31 0.63 -0.69
C GLY A 232 -2.29 1.45 -1.53
N TYR A 233 -3.58 1.27 -1.28
CA TYR A 233 -4.64 2.01 -1.94
C TYR A 233 -5.82 2.25 -1.01
N ILE A 234 -6.55 3.33 -1.28
CA ILE A 234 -7.83 3.65 -0.68
C ILE A 234 -8.98 3.09 -1.51
N PHE A 235 -10.06 2.69 -0.84
CA PHE A 235 -11.30 2.26 -1.47
C PHE A 235 -12.44 3.21 -1.12
N PHE A 236 -13.07 3.77 -2.15
CA PHE A 236 -14.15 4.75 -2.08
C PHE A 236 -15.51 4.16 -2.45
N GLY A 237 -15.81 2.97 -1.94
CA GLY A 237 -17.15 2.37 -2.03
C GLY A 237 -18.24 3.23 -1.40
N THR A 238 -19.48 2.75 -1.46
CA THR A 238 -20.63 3.53 -0.99
C THR A 238 -20.50 3.85 0.51
N GLY A 239 -20.48 5.14 0.86
CA GLY A 239 -20.35 5.60 2.25
C GLY A 239 -18.95 5.46 2.85
N MET A 240 -17.92 5.31 2.00
CA MET A 240 -16.52 5.17 2.42
C MET A 240 -15.66 6.42 2.16
N ASP A 241 -16.27 7.49 1.65
CA ASP A 241 -15.66 8.82 1.57
C ASP A 241 -16.05 9.69 2.77
N ALA A 242 -15.11 10.54 3.19
CA ALA A 242 -15.30 11.45 4.31
C ALA A 242 -16.41 12.47 3.98
N ASN A 243 -17.30 12.71 4.95
CA ASN A 243 -18.38 13.67 4.77
C ASN A 243 -17.82 15.10 4.79
N ARG A 244 -17.91 15.80 3.66
CA ARG A 244 -17.49 17.19 3.49
C ARG A 244 -18.55 17.96 2.71
N THR A 245 -18.68 19.23 3.01
CA THR A 245 -19.57 20.13 2.28
C THR A 245 -19.06 20.37 0.85
N SER A 246 -19.98 20.75 -0.05
CA SER A 246 -19.63 21.09 -1.42
C SER A 246 -18.64 22.26 -1.53
N ILE A 247 -18.66 23.18 -0.55
CA ILE A 247 -17.75 24.32 -0.50
C ILE A 247 -16.34 23.87 -0.16
N GLU A 248 -16.18 23.03 0.88
CA GLU A 248 -14.89 22.46 1.27
C GLU A 248 -14.27 21.64 0.13
N LEU A 249 -15.09 20.83 -0.57
CA LEU A 249 -14.60 20.01 -1.68
C LEU A 249 -14.26 20.82 -2.93
N ARG A 250 -14.84 22.01 -3.13
CA ARG A 250 -14.61 22.77 -4.37
C ARG A 250 -13.14 23.16 -4.54
N GLU A 251 -12.53 23.75 -3.52
CA GLU A 251 -11.13 24.17 -3.57
C GLU A 251 -10.19 22.97 -3.69
N LEU A 252 -10.51 21.87 -2.99
CA LEU A 252 -9.77 20.62 -3.08
C LEU A 252 -9.86 19.99 -4.49
N ASN A 253 -11.04 20.01 -5.11
CA ASN A 253 -11.24 19.50 -6.47
C ASN A 253 -10.50 20.35 -7.52
N GLU A 254 -10.49 21.67 -7.35
CA GLU A 254 -9.75 22.59 -8.23
C GLU A 254 -8.24 22.37 -8.12
N TYR A 255 -7.73 22.12 -6.92
CA TYR A 255 -6.30 21.96 -6.69
C TYR A 255 -5.77 20.55 -7.03
N PHE A 256 -6.45 19.48 -6.61
CA PHE A 256 -5.98 18.09 -6.80
C PHE A 256 -6.57 17.40 -8.03
N GLY A 257 -7.70 17.87 -8.55
CA GLY A 257 -8.44 17.19 -9.59
C GLY A 257 -8.87 15.77 -9.17
N ASN A 258 -8.38 14.75 -9.88
CA ASN A 258 -8.63 13.34 -9.55
C ASN A 258 -7.52 12.68 -8.72
N ASN A 259 -6.41 13.40 -8.48
CA ASN A 259 -5.24 12.92 -7.74
C ASN A 259 -5.42 13.09 -6.23
N ARG A 260 -4.51 12.51 -5.46
CA ARG A 260 -4.48 12.63 -4.00
C ARG A 260 -3.24 13.33 -3.45
N ASN A 261 -2.34 13.71 -4.36
CA ASN A 261 -1.21 14.60 -4.10
C ASN A 261 -1.06 15.61 -5.24
N MET A 262 -0.31 16.67 -4.97
CA MET A 262 0.09 17.68 -5.95
C MET A 262 1.48 18.19 -5.61
N SER A 263 2.36 18.23 -6.60
CA SER A 263 3.69 18.85 -6.44
C SER A 263 3.53 20.37 -6.31
N LEU A 264 4.19 20.95 -5.31
CA LEU A 264 4.25 22.40 -5.11
C LEU A 264 5.02 23.11 -6.24
N LEU A 265 5.85 22.39 -6.99
CA LEU A 265 6.49 22.92 -8.21
C LEU A 265 5.48 23.14 -9.34
N VAL A 266 4.44 22.30 -9.40
CA VAL A 266 3.39 22.37 -10.42
C VAL A 266 2.31 23.36 -9.99
N ASN A 267 1.87 23.29 -8.72
CA ASN A 267 0.89 24.22 -8.17
C ASN A 267 1.31 24.67 -6.76
N PRO A 268 1.95 25.85 -6.62
CA PRO A 268 2.57 26.27 -5.35
C PRO A 268 1.59 26.79 -4.29
N ASN A 269 0.29 26.88 -4.60
CA ASN A 269 -0.69 27.52 -3.72
C ASN A 269 -1.75 26.50 -3.22
N PRO A 270 -1.40 25.58 -2.30
CA PRO A 270 -2.39 24.66 -1.73
C PRO A 270 -3.49 25.44 -1.00
N PRO A 271 -4.76 25.01 -1.08
CA PRO A 271 -5.84 25.66 -0.38
C PRO A 271 -5.71 25.49 1.14
N LYS A 272 -6.30 26.41 1.91
CA LYS A 272 -6.30 26.33 3.37
C LYS A 272 -7.37 25.34 3.82
N SER A 273 -6.97 24.10 4.11
CA SER A 273 -7.88 23.04 4.52
C SER A 273 -7.24 22.13 5.57
N ASP A 274 -8.04 21.73 6.57
CA ASP A 274 -7.64 20.76 7.59
C ASP A 274 -7.47 19.34 7.02
N ASP A 275 -8.02 19.09 5.82
CA ASP A 275 -7.92 17.83 5.09
C ASP A 275 -6.59 17.65 4.35
N LEU A 276 -5.68 18.62 4.46
CA LEU A 276 -4.41 18.63 3.75
C LEU A 276 -3.20 18.59 4.68
N VAL A 277 -2.17 17.91 4.21
CA VAL A 277 -0.80 18.05 4.70
C VAL A 277 0.03 18.66 3.60
N VAL A 278 0.84 19.66 3.94
CA VAL A 278 1.89 20.17 3.06
C VAL A 278 3.23 19.72 3.64
N ASP A 279 3.96 18.91 2.90
CA ASP A 279 5.35 18.55 3.21
C ASP A 279 6.28 19.43 2.38
N GLU A 280 6.72 20.53 2.99
CA GLU A 280 7.64 21.51 2.38
C GLU A 280 9.00 20.89 2.04
N ASN A 281 9.46 19.90 2.80
CA ASN A 281 10.75 19.26 2.53
C ASN A 281 10.69 18.40 1.26
N LYS A 282 9.53 17.79 1.02
CA LYS A 282 9.26 17.00 -0.19
C LYS A 282 8.65 17.82 -1.33
N GLY A 283 8.26 19.06 -1.08
CA GLY A 283 7.63 19.93 -2.08
C GLY A 283 6.30 19.36 -2.58
N VAL A 284 5.49 18.77 -1.70
CA VAL A 284 4.23 18.11 -2.07
C VAL A 284 3.11 18.43 -1.08
N ALA A 285 1.90 18.63 -1.61
CA ALA A 285 0.66 18.67 -0.84
C ALA A 285 -0.09 17.33 -0.99
N LEU A 286 -0.67 16.84 0.10
CA LEU A 286 -1.27 15.50 0.22
C LEU A 286 -2.66 15.58 0.86
N ILE A 287 -3.60 14.80 0.34
CA ILE A 287 -4.93 14.63 0.94
C ILE A 287 -4.86 13.66 2.11
N LYS A 288 -5.39 14.06 3.27
CA LYS A 288 -5.54 13.21 4.46
C LYS A 288 -6.73 12.26 4.32
N GLY A 289 -6.54 11.02 4.80
CA GLY A 289 -7.63 10.07 5.03
C GLY A 289 -8.54 9.89 3.81
N ARG A 290 -9.85 9.83 4.02
CA ARG A 290 -10.84 9.45 3.01
C ARG A 290 -11.53 10.60 2.29
N VAL A 291 -10.88 11.75 2.18
CA VAL A 291 -11.43 12.84 1.37
C VAL A 291 -11.33 12.48 -0.11
N LYS A 292 -12.49 12.43 -0.77
CA LYS A 292 -12.59 12.06 -2.18
C LYS A 292 -12.76 13.29 -3.06
N THR A 293 -11.64 13.70 -3.66
CA THR A 293 -11.66 14.69 -4.74
C THR A 293 -12.13 14.06 -6.04
N ARG A 294 -12.92 14.83 -6.78
CA ARG A 294 -13.49 14.46 -8.07
C ARG A 294 -13.42 15.65 -9.00
N SER A 295 -12.78 15.45 -10.15
CA SER A 295 -12.91 16.36 -11.29
C SER A 295 -13.76 15.69 -12.37
N THR A 296 -13.52 16.01 -13.63
CA THR A 296 -14.21 15.43 -14.79
C THR A 296 -13.55 14.13 -15.25
N GLY A 297 -14.25 13.39 -16.12
CA GLY A 297 -13.74 12.21 -16.82
C GLY A 297 -13.86 10.88 -16.06
N GLU A 298 -13.37 9.81 -16.68
CA GLU A 298 -13.54 8.45 -16.17
C GLU A 298 -12.84 8.20 -14.82
N ALA A 299 -11.70 8.86 -14.58
CA ALA A 299 -10.94 8.74 -13.34
C ALA A 299 -11.73 9.20 -12.10
N ALA A 300 -12.75 10.06 -12.26
CA ALA A 300 -13.62 10.51 -11.17
C ALA A 300 -14.53 9.39 -10.63
N THR A 301 -14.79 8.36 -11.44
CA THR A 301 -15.67 7.23 -11.10
C THR A 301 -14.94 6.04 -10.47
N ARG A 302 -13.61 6.06 -10.46
CA ARG A 302 -12.80 4.98 -9.87
C ARG A 302 -12.98 4.93 -8.35
N LEU A 303 -13.12 3.72 -7.82
CA LEU A 303 -13.22 3.48 -6.39
C LEU A 303 -11.86 3.22 -5.74
N TYR A 304 -10.87 2.78 -6.51
CA TYR A 304 -9.53 2.47 -6.03
C TYR A 304 -8.58 3.60 -6.45
N LYS A 305 -7.91 4.22 -5.47
CA LYS A 305 -6.96 5.31 -5.70
C LYS A 305 -5.77 5.18 -4.74
N HIS A 306 -4.67 5.84 -5.04
CA HIS A 306 -3.53 5.98 -4.13
C HIS A 306 -2.95 7.40 -4.25
N GLY A 307 -1.80 7.63 -3.62
CA GLY A 307 -1.06 8.89 -3.69
C GLY A 307 -1.34 9.86 -2.53
N GLY A 308 -2.29 9.56 -1.65
CA GLY A 308 -2.64 10.39 -0.49
C GLY A 308 -2.02 9.90 0.82
N LEU A 309 -2.54 10.40 1.93
CA LEU A 309 -2.10 10.12 3.30
C LEU A 309 -3.22 9.46 4.11
N SER A 310 -3.68 8.29 3.67
CA SER A 310 -4.56 7.40 4.45
C SER A 310 -3.77 6.21 5.02
N LEU A 311 -4.32 5.55 6.04
CA LEU A 311 -3.71 4.36 6.62
C LEU A 311 -3.54 3.25 5.58
N MET A 312 -4.50 3.09 4.68
CA MET A 312 -4.51 2.00 3.70
C MET A 312 -3.66 2.26 2.47
N GLU A 313 -3.23 3.51 2.26
CA GLU A 313 -2.21 3.90 1.29
C GLU A 313 -0.80 3.82 1.91
N MET A 314 -0.65 4.30 3.14
CA MET A 314 0.66 4.45 3.78
C MET A 314 1.18 3.18 4.46
N LEU A 315 0.32 2.31 4.99
CA LEU A 315 0.76 1.06 5.61
C LEU A 315 0.71 -0.05 4.57
N THR A 316 1.90 -0.53 4.18
CA THR A 316 2.06 -1.60 3.20
C THR A 316 2.42 -2.92 3.88
N PRO A 317 2.04 -4.08 3.30
CA PRO A 317 2.42 -5.36 3.85
C PRO A 317 3.93 -5.51 4.01
N TRP A 318 4.35 -6.23 5.05
CA TRP A 318 5.71 -6.72 5.22
C TRP A 318 5.63 -8.15 5.73
N ILE A 319 5.84 -9.13 4.85
CA ILE A 319 5.69 -10.54 5.17
C ILE A 319 7.00 -11.27 4.89
N VAL A 320 7.51 -11.98 5.89
CA VAL A 320 8.70 -12.82 5.75
C VAL A 320 8.26 -14.27 5.62
N LEU A 321 8.62 -14.88 4.50
CA LEU A 321 8.39 -16.30 4.22
C LEU A 321 9.72 -17.03 4.16
N GLU A 322 9.71 -18.29 4.59
CA GLU A 322 10.84 -19.21 4.46
C GLU A 322 10.41 -20.52 3.79
N SER A 323 11.35 -21.10 3.04
CA SER A 323 11.21 -22.40 2.36
C SER A 323 11.79 -23.53 3.18
#